data_AF-A0A1F5SYI8-F1
#
_entry.id   AF-A0A1F5SYI8-F1
#
_cell.length_a   1.000
_cell.length_b   1.000
_cell.length_c   1.000
_cell.angle_alpha   90.00
_cell.angle_beta   90.00
_cell.angle_gamma   90.00
#
_symmetry.space_group_name_H-M   'P 1'
#
loop_
_entity.id
_entity.type
_entity.pdbx_description
1 polymer ?
#
loop_
_entity_poly.entity_id
_entity_poly.type
_entity_poly.pdbx_seq_one_letter_code
_entity_poly.pdbx_strand_id
1 'polypeptide(L)'
;MVAGMATLGGVMIACSLFCLIMIISVTLTRDYSAGFSVFVIISWFFTAALLLMFFLFAVSLGQFVVTFIGCIALFLQVLLAISTFSSPPMIVVAGFLSFGLNVAFYVLTLANLPS
;
A
#
# COMPACT_ATOMS: atom_id res chain seq x y z
N MET A 1 3.44 -22.26 3.06
CA MET A 1 4.01 -20.90 2.98
C MET A 1 3.50 -20.13 1.76
N VAL A 2 3.59 -20.70 0.54
CA VAL A 2 3.12 -20.08 -0.72
C VAL A 2 1.66 -19.62 -0.67
N ALA A 3 0.73 -20.49 -0.24
CA ALA A 3 -0.69 -20.12 -0.12
C ALA A 3 -0.93 -18.95 0.84
N GLY A 4 -0.21 -18.90 1.96
CA GLY A 4 -0.29 -17.81 2.94
C GLY A 4 0.18 -16.46 2.39
N MET A 5 1.25 -16.45 1.59
CA MET A 5 1.72 -15.23 0.91
C MET A 5 0.75 -14.76 -0.17
N ALA A 6 0.21 -15.68 -0.96
CA ALA A 6 -0.79 -15.35 -1.97
C ALA A 6 -2.03 -14.70 -1.33
N THR A 7 -2.52 -15.26 -0.21
CA THR A 7 -3.66 -14.69 0.52
C THR A 7 -3.35 -13.35 1.17
N LEU A 8 -2.20 -13.21 1.81
CA LEU A 8 -1.86 -11.98 2.56
C LEU A 8 -1.61 -10.81 1.61
N GLY A 9 -0.94 -11.06 0.48
CA GLY A 9 -0.79 -10.05 -0.56
C GLY A 9 -2.10 -9.72 -1.28
N GLY A 10 -3.00 -10.69 -1.47
CA GLY A 10 -4.35 -10.44 -1.98
C GLY A 10 -5.18 -9.54 -1.05
N VAL A 11 -5.12 -9.78 0.26
CA VAL A 11 -5.77 -8.93 1.29
C VAL A 11 -5.19 -7.52 1.28
N MET A 12 -3.87 -7.39 1.16
CA MET A 12 -3.20 -6.09 1.05
C MET A 12 -3.70 -5.30 -0.17
N ILE A 13 -3.81 -5.92 -1.35
CA ILE A 13 -4.32 -5.28 -2.56
C ILE A 13 -5.78 -4.87 -2.40
N ALA A 14 -6.64 -5.78 -1.92
CA ALA A 14 -8.06 -5.50 -1.72
C ALA A 14 -8.28 -4.32 -0.75
N CYS A 15 -7.53 -4.28 0.35
CA CYS A 15 -7.60 -3.20 1.32
C CYS A 15 -7.07 -1.88 0.73
N SER A 16 -5.95 -1.92 0.00
CA SER A 16 -5.39 -0.73 -0.67
C SER A 16 -6.37 -0.16 -1.70
N LEU A 17 -7.07 -1.02 -2.45
CA LEU A 17 -8.09 -0.64 -3.42
C LEU A 17 -9.30 0.02 -2.72
N PHE A 18 -9.77 -0.58 -1.63
CA PHE A 18 -10.87 -0.03 -0.83
C PHE A 18 -10.54 1.38 -0.31
N CYS A 19 -9.33 1.56 0.25
CA CYS A 19 -8.84 2.85 0.71
C CYS A 19 -8.78 3.87 -0.45
N LEU A 20 -8.28 3.48 -1.62
CA LEU A 20 -8.22 4.35 -2.80
C LEU A 20 -9.61 4.83 -3.24
N ILE A 21 -10.59 3.92 -3.33
CA ILE A 21 -11.97 4.24 -3.74
C ILE A 21 -12.60 5.24 -2.76
N MET A 22 -12.42 5.03 -1.45
CA MET A 22 -12.94 5.94 -0.43
C MET A 22 -12.30 7.33 -0.51
N ILE A 23 -10.97 7.39 -0.73
CA ILE A 23 -10.25 8.67 -0.91
C ILE A 23 -10.76 9.44 -2.12
N ILE A 24 -10.96 8.78 -3.26
CA ILE A 24 -11.50 9.39 -4.49
C ILE A 24 -12.93 9.87 -4.26
N SER A 25 -13.77 9.05 -3.64
CA SER A 25 -15.18 9.36 -3.41
C SER A 25 -15.35 10.63 -2.57
N VAL A 26 -14.60 10.77 -1.48
CA VAL A 26 -14.66 11.96 -0.62
C VAL A 26 -14.03 13.19 -1.29
N THR A 27 -12.99 12.98 -2.11
CA THR A 27 -12.37 14.06 -2.89
C THR A 27 -13.37 14.66 -3.91
N LEU A 28 -14.20 13.82 -4.53
CA LEU A 28 -15.21 14.26 -5.50
C LEU A 28 -16.40 14.99 -4.86
N THR A 29 -16.73 14.70 -3.60
CA THR A 29 -17.86 15.33 -2.88
C THR A 29 -17.53 16.71 -2.27
N ARG A 30 -16.31 17.24 -2.45
CA ARG A 30 -15.85 18.58 -2.00
C ARG A 30 -15.93 18.90 -0.49
N ASP A 31 -16.41 18.00 0.36
CA ASP A 31 -16.41 18.17 1.82
C ASP A 31 -15.07 17.76 2.44
N TYR A 32 -14.06 18.63 2.28
CA TYR A 32 -12.78 18.50 2.98
C TYR A 32 -12.92 18.90 4.46
N SER A 33 -13.50 18.00 5.25
CA SER A 33 -13.50 18.13 6.71
C SER A 33 -12.22 17.53 7.32
N ALA A 34 -11.89 17.92 8.55
CA ALA A 34 -10.82 17.28 9.33
C ALA A 34 -11.01 15.75 9.49
N GLY A 35 -12.23 15.23 9.29
CA GLY A 35 -12.48 13.79 9.25
C GLY A 35 -11.86 13.07 8.04
N PHE A 36 -11.71 13.76 6.90
CA PHE A 36 -11.09 13.18 5.71
C PHE A 36 -9.60 12.94 5.89
N SER A 37 -8.87 13.92 6.44
CA SER A 37 -7.43 13.76 6.70
C SER A 37 -7.15 12.65 7.72
N VAL A 38 -7.99 12.53 8.76
CA VAL A 38 -7.91 11.41 9.73
C VAL A 38 -8.19 10.07 9.06
N PHE A 39 -9.22 9.98 8.21
CA PHE A 39 -9.55 8.75 7.47
C PHE A 39 -8.41 8.32 6.53
N VAL A 40 -7.80 9.28 5.83
CA VAL A 40 -6.62 9.06 4.99
C VAL A 40 -5.49 8.49 5.86
N ILE A 41 -5.11 9.16 6.95
CA ILE A 41 -4.01 8.69 7.82
C ILE A 41 -4.26 7.26 8.34
N ILE A 42 -5.48 6.94 8.78
CA ILE A 42 -5.85 5.59 9.26
C ILE A 42 -5.74 4.55 8.13
N SER A 43 -6.24 4.89 6.94
CA SER A 43 -6.16 4.03 5.75
C SER A 43 -4.71 3.70 5.39
N TRP A 44 -3.85 4.71 5.41
CA TRP A 44 -2.43 4.58 5.12
C TRP A 44 -1.70 3.72 6.16
N PHE A 45 -2.00 3.92 7.45
CA PHE A 45 -1.44 3.11 8.53
C PHE A 45 -1.77 1.63 8.37
N PHE A 46 -3.02 1.32 8.01
CA PHE A 46 -3.46 -0.06 7.81
C PHE A 46 -2.79 -0.70 6.58
N THR A 47 -2.71 0.02 5.46
CA THR A 47 -1.99 -0.47 4.27
C THR A 47 -0.49 -0.66 4.52
N ALA A 48 0.12 0.19 5.35
CA ALA A 48 1.54 0.07 5.70
C ALA A 48 1.82 -1.09 6.64
N ALA A 49 0.95 -1.33 7.63
CA ALA A 49 1.05 -2.51 8.48
C ALA A 49 0.93 -3.81 7.67
N LEU A 50 0.01 -3.86 6.71
CA LEU A 50 -0.14 -5.01 5.81
C LEU A 50 1.07 -5.20 4.89
N LEU A 51 1.60 -4.11 4.31
CA LEU A 51 2.80 -4.17 3.47
C LEU A 51 4.02 -4.62 4.29
N LEU A 52 4.17 -4.13 5.52
CA LEU A 52 5.25 -4.53 6.43
C LEU A 52 5.18 -6.02 6.76
N MET A 53 3.98 -6.52 7.11
CA MET A 53 3.77 -7.94 7.36
C MET A 53 4.13 -8.77 6.11
N PHE A 54 3.63 -8.37 4.94
CA PHE A 54 3.94 -9.05 3.68
C PHE A 54 5.44 -9.01 3.36
N PHE A 55 6.11 -7.89 3.64
CA PHE A 55 7.54 -7.73 3.48
C PHE A 55 8.34 -8.67 4.39
N LEU A 56 7.99 -8.79 5.67
CA LEU A 56 8.67 -9.71 6.60
C LEU A 56 8.58 -11.16 6.12
N PHE A 57 7.41 -11.56 5.58
CA PHE A 57 7.26 -12.87 4.94
C PHE A 57 8.10 -13.00 3.67
N ALA A 58 8.16 -11.96 2.83
CA ALA A 58 8.95 -11.97 1.62
C ALA A 58 10.47 -12.03 1.88
N VAL A 59 10.98 -11.34 2.91
CA VAL A 59 12.39 -11.38 3.32
C VAL A 59 12.81 -12.78 3.76
N SER A 60 11.89 -13.55 4.39
CA SER A 60 12.18 -14.93 4.78
C SER A 60 12.50 -15.86 3.60
N LEU A 61 12.16 -15.47 2.37
CA LEU A 61 12.49 -16.22 1.14
C LEU A 61 13.93 -16.01 0.65
N GLY A 62 14.69 -15.06 1.21
CA GLY A 62 16.09 -14.80 0.83
C GLY A 62 16.29 -14.19 -0.57
N GLN A 63 15.23 -13.72 -1.21
CA GLN A 63 15.27 -13.12 -2.56
C GLN A 63 15.71 -11.64 -2.48
N PHE A 64 16.93 -11.32 -2.92
CA PHE A 64 17.48 -9.96 -2.88
C PHE A 64 16.63 -8.94 -3.64
N VAL A 65 16.16 -9.29 -4.85
CA VAL A 65 15.35 -8.40 -5.70
C VAL A 65 14.01 -8.06 -5.04
N VAL A 66 13.33 -9.07 -4.48
CA VAL A 66 12.06 -8.87 -3.77
C VAL A 66 12.28 -8.00 -2.54
N THR A 67 13.34 -8.26 -1.77
CA THR A 67 13.67 -7.48 -0.57
C THR A 67 13.95 -6.02 -0.89
N PHE A 68 14.72 -5.75 -1.94
CA PHE A 68 15.04 -4.38 -2.36
C PHE A 68 13.77 -3.60 -2.76
N ILE A 69 12.88 -4.22 -3.53
CA ILE A 69 11.63 -3.59 -3.98
C ILE A 69 10.66 -3.39 -2.81
N GLY A 70 10.62 -4.32 -1.86
CA GLY A 70 9.84 -4.18 -0.63
C GLY A 70 10.29 -3.00 0.22
N CYS A 71 11.61 -2.78 0.36
CA CYS A 71 12.15 -1.60 1.02
C CYS A 71 11.75 -0.30 0.31
N ILE A 72 11.79 -0.27 -1.03
CA ILE A 72 11.35 0.89 -1.82
C ILE A 72 9.86 1.15 -1.61
N ALA A 73 9.03 0.11 -1.64
CA ALA A 73 7.59 0.23 -1.44
C ALA A 73 7.24 0.78 -0.04
N LEU A 74 7.92 0.29 1.00
CA LEU A 74 7.77 0.79 2.37
C LEU A 74 8.23 2.24 2.51
N PHE A 75 9.40 2.59 1.94
CA PHE A 75 9.92 3.95 1.97
C PHE A 75 8.98 4.94 1.28
N LEU A 76 8.48 4.58 0.09
CA LEU A 76 7.53 5.39 -0.65
C LEU A 76 6.20 5.50 0.09
N GLN A 77 5.71 4.43 0.72
CA GLN A 77 4.50 4.52 1.55
C GLN A 77 4.66 5.51 2.71
N VAL A 78 5.81 5.54 3.38
CA VAL A 78 6.08 6.50 4.47
C VAL A 78 6.14 7.93 3.92
N LEU A 79 6.84 8.16 2.81
CA LEU A 79 6.89 9.48 2.18
C LEU A 79 5.52 9.98 1.75
N LEU A 80 4.72 9.09 1.17
CA LEU A 80 3.38 9.42 0.73
C LEU A 80 2.42 9.64 1.93
N ALA A 81 2.60 8.92 3.04
CA ALA A 81 1.88 9.18 4.29
C ALA A 81 2.23 10.55 4.89
N ILE A 82 3.46 11.05 4.72
CA ILE A 82 3.84 12.41 5.12
C ILE A 82 3.25 13.45 4.15
N SER A 83 3.08 13.07 2.88
CA SER A 83 2.47 13.95 1.87
C SER A 83 0.97 14.16 2.07
N THR A 84 0.28 13.47 2.98
CA THR A 84 -1.16 13.63 3.22
C THR A 84 -1.54 14.99 3.82
N PHE A 85 -0.57 15.79 4.25
CA PHE A 85 -0.77 17.20 4.63
C PHE A 85 -0.79 18.16 3.43
N SER A 86 -0.65 17.64 2.21
CA SER A 86 -0.70 18.42 0.97
C SER A 86 -2.13 18.56 0.42
N SER A 87 -2.28 19.31 -0.67
CA SER A 87 -3.58 19.55 -1.32
C SER A 87 -4.29 18.23 -1.72
N PRO A 88 -5.62 18.19 -1.72
CA PRO A 88 -6.36 16.97 -2.03
C PRO A 88 -6.02 16.19 -3.32
N PRO A 89 -5.74 16.82 -4.48
CA PRO A 89 -5.34 16.07 -5.66
C PRO A 89 -4.03 15.28 -5.46
N MET A 90 -3.12 15.78 -4.61
CA MET A 90 -1.89 15.08 -4.27
C MET A 90 -2.14 13.83 -3.43
N ILE A 91 -3.15 13.85 -2.55
CA ILE A 91 -3.57 12.68 -1.77
C ILE A 91 -4.10 11.56 -2.68
N VAL A 92 -4.85 11.92 -3.71
CA VAL A 92 -5.35 10.97 -4.71
C VAL A 92 -4.21 10.36 -5.52
N VAL A 93 -3.30 11.19 -6.03
CA VAL A 93 -2.10 10.73 -6.76
C VAL A 93 -1.23 9.83 -5.89
N ALA A 94 -1.04 10.20 -4.62
CA ALA A 94 -0.34 9.38 -3.63
C ALA A 94 -1.01 8.02 -3.43
N GLY A 95 -2.35 8.00 -3.37
CA GLY A 95 -3.13 6.76 -3.29
C GLY A 95 -2.90 5.84 -4.49
N PHE A 96 -2.92 6.39 -5.71
CA PHE A 96 -2.65 5.61 -6.92
C PHE A 96 -1.23 5.03 -6.96
N LEU A 97 -0.23 5.83 -6.58
CA LEU A 97 1.16 5.37 -6.50
C LEU A 97 1.34 4.26 -5.45
N SER A 98 0.74 4.43 -4.27
CA SER A 98 0.77 3.42 -3.19
C SER A 98 0.12 2.11 -3.64
N PHE A 99 -1.05 2.17 -4.28
CA PHE A 99 -1.72 0.99 -4.83
C PHE A 99 -0.85 0.28 -5.88
N GLY A 100 -0.30 1.04 -6.84
CA GLY A 100 0.56 0.50 -7.89
C GLY A 100 1.80 -0.20 -7.33
N LEU A 101 2.44 0.36 -6.30
CA LEU A 101 3.58 -0.24 -5.61
C LEU A 101 3.21 -1.53 -4.87
N ASN A 102 2.07 -1.54 -4.18
CA ASN A 102 1.59 -2.73 -3.46
C ASN A 102 1.31 -3.88 -4.44
N VAL A 103 0.71 -3.58 -5.60
CA VAL A 103 0.46 -4.56 -6.67
C VAL A 103 1.78 -5.04 -7.27
N ALA A 104 2.69 -4.13 -7.62
CA ALA A 104 3.98 -4.49 -8.21
C ALA A 104 4.80 -5.39 -7.26
N PHE A 105 4.85 -5.04 -5.98
CA PHE A 105 5.52 -5.83 -4.96
C PHE A 105 4.90 -7.24 -4.86
N TYR A 106 3.57 -7.34 -4.81
CA TYR A 106 2.88 -8.63 -4.77
C TYR A 106 3.19 -9.51 -5.99
N VAL A 107 3.10 -8.97 -7.21
CA VAL A 107 3.36 -9.71 -8.45
C VAL A 107 4.80 -10.20 -8.49
N LEU A 108 5.75 -9.36 -8.10
CA LEU A 108 7.17 -9.73 -8.04
C LEU A 108 7.45 -10.79 -6.97
N THR A 109 6.82 -10.69 -5.81
CA THR A 109 6.94 -11.73 -4.78
C THR A 109 6.39 -13.06 -5.30
N LEU A 110 5.22 -13.06 -5.95
CA LEU A 110 4.63 -14.28 -6.53
C LEU A 110 5.50 -14.89 -7.62
N ALA A 111 6.07 -14.07 -8.51
CA ALA A 111 6.93 -14.54 -9.60
C ALA A 111 8.24 -15.19 -9.10
N ASN A 112 8.66 -14.87 -7.87
CA ASN A 112 9.89 -15.38 -7.27
C ASN A 112 9.64 -16.43 -6.16
N LEU A 113 8.40 -16.90 -6.00
CA LEU A 113 8.13 -18.02 -5.11
C LEU A 113 8.68 -19.31 -5.73
N PRO A 114 9.45 -20.12 -4.98
CA PRO A 114 9.85 -21.44 -5.44
C PRO A 114 8.60 -22.30 -5.65
N SER A 115 8.49 -22.89 -6.85
CA SER A 115 7.41 -23.80 -7.26
C SER A 115 7.36 -25.06 -6.42
#